data_AF-A0A8T7AKX0-F1
#
_entry.id   AF-A0A8T7AKX0-F1
#
_cell.length_a   1.000
_cell.length_b   1.000
_cell.length_c   1.000
_cell.angle_alpha   90.00
_cell.angle_beta   90.00
_cell.angle_gamma   90.00
#
_symmetry.space_group_name_H-M   'P 1'
#
loop_
_entity.id
_entity.type
_entity.pdbx_description
1 polymer ?
#
loop_
_entity_poly.entity_id
_entity_poly.type
_entity_poly.pdbx_seq_one_letter_code
_entity_poly.pdbx_strand_id
1 'polypeptide(L)'
;MNALRQTANLTAAFLTVISLSFGLAGCSGDDGAPGPAGPPGADGADGLSCWDLNENGVADLPDEDINGDGVVDTLDCNAAVGGITQAATLHGSWFAENDYTGTESCLSCHGPIGDEMLETAHFKWEGLASNIAGYEGENHGKNDIINNFCIAVPSNEG
;
A
#
# COMPACT_ATOMS: atom_id res chain seq x y z
N MET A 1 41.91 94.31 -33.43
CA MET A 1 40.90 94.10 -32.36
C MET A 1 39.78 93.11 -32.73
N ASN A 2 39.72 92.59 -33.98
CA ASN A 2 38.59 91.74 -34.43
C ASN A 2 38.84 90.22 -34.32
N ALA A 3 40.08 89.75 -34.31
CA ALA A 3 40.41 88.32 -34.27
C ALA A 3 40.30 87.69 -32.86
N LEU A 4 40.57 88.45 -31.79
CA LEU A 4 40.48 87.97 -30.40
C LEU A 4 39.04 87.86 -29.87
N ARG A 5 38.06 88.52 -30.53
CA ARG A 5 36.64 88.44 -30.15
C ARG A 5 35.94 87.22 -30.75
N GLN A 6 36.40 86.72 -31.91
CA GLN A 6 35.82 85.53 -32.54
C GLN A 6 36.21 84.23 -31.82
N THR A 7 37.44 84.13 -31.30
CA THR A 7 37.90 82.93 -30.59
C THR A 7 37.22 82.74 -29.24
N ALA A 8 37.02 83.82 -28.48
CA ALA A 8 36.31 83.77 -27.19
C ALA A 8 34.83 83.37 -27.31
N ASN A 9 34.16 83.80 -28.38
CA ASN A 9 32.75 83.48 -28.64
C ASN A 9 32.57 82.04 -29.17
N LEU A 10 33.51 81.53 -29.97
CA LEU A 10 33.50 80.11 -30.37
C LEU A 10 33.75 79.17 -29.19
N THR A 11 34.70 79.49 -28.30
CA THR A 11 34.98 78.67 -27.12
C THR A 11 33.85 78.70 -26.09
N ALA A 12 33.19 79.86 -25.89
CA ALA A 12 32.05 79.98 -24.98
C ALA A 12 30.80 79.25 -25.51
N ALA A 13 30.56 79.30 -26.82
CA ALA A 13 29.47 78.56 -27.46
C ALA A 13 29.70 77.04 -27.45
N PHE A 14 30.96 76.59 -27.62
CA PHE A 14 31.28 75.16 -27.57
C PHE A 14 31.17 74.58 -26.15
N LEU A 15 31.56 75.33 -25.11
CA LEU A 15 31.43 74.92 -23.71
C LEU A 15 29.97 74.88 -23.22
N THR A 16 29.12 75.82 -23.69
CA THR A 16 27.70 75.84 -23.33
C THR A 16 26.90 74.75 -24.04
N VAL A 17 27.23 74.41 -25.28
CA VAL A 17 26.60 73.30 -26.02
C VAL A 17 26.98 71.94 -25.44
N ILE A 18 28.22 71.76 -24.96
CA ILE A 18 28.66 70.51 -24.29
C ILE A 18 28.03 70.36 -22.89
N SER A 19 27.82 71.47 -22.17
CA SER A 19 27.18 71.44 -20.85
C SER A 19 25.67 71.19 -20.92
N LEU A 20 25.02 71.61 -22.01
CA LEU A 20 23.57 71.39 -22.23
C LEU A 20 23.24 69.99 -22.77
N SER A 21 24.21 69.33 -23.44
CA SER A 21 24.04 67.98 -23.99
C SER A 21 24.27 66.84 -23.00
N PHE A 22 24.93 67.13 -21.86
CA PHE A 22 25.08 66.16 -20.76
C PHE A 22 23.97 66.25 -19.68
N GLY A 23 23.07 67.24 -19.76
CA GLY A 23 21.98 67.43 -18.79
C GLY A 23 20.71 66.60 -19.06
N LEU A 24 20.55 66.00 -20.25
CA LEU A 24 19.35 65.24 -20.64
C LEU A 24 19.54 63.72 -20.71
N ALA A 25 20.75 63.19 -20.47
CA ALA A 25 21.02 61.75 -20.56
C ALA A 25 20.85 61.01 -19.22
N GLY A 26 19.81 61.38 -18.46
CA GLY A 26 19.59 60.92 -17.08
C GLY A 26 18.13 60.64 -16.75
N CYS A 27 17.39 59.99 -17.65
CA CYS A 27 16.17 59.29 -17.27
C CYS A 27 16.38 57.82 -17.58
N SER A 28 16.70 57.00 -16.57
CA SER A 28 16.30 55.60 -16.64
C SER A 28 14.78 55.63 -16.78
N GLY A 29 14.28 55.20 -17.94
CA GLY A 29 12.84 54.99 -18.09
C GLY A 29 12.38 54.10 -16.93
N ASP A 30 11.39 54.57 -16.19
CA ASP A 30 10.77 53.76 -15.14
C ASP A 30 10.11 52.58 -15.86
N ASP A 31 10.73 51.39 -15.79
CA ASP A 31 10.13 50.17 -16.30
C ASP A 31 8.87 49.96 -15.47
N GLY A 32 7.72 50.29 -16.06
CA GLY A 32 6.44 50.34 -15.35
C GLY A 32 6.20 49.08 -14.51
N ALA A 33 5.49 49.26 -13.39
CA ALA A 33 5.26 48.19 -12.43
C ALA A 33 4.82 46.87 -13.11
N PRO A 34 5.36 45.71 -12.69
CA PRO A 34 4.95 44.43 -13.23
C PRO A 34 3.43 44.27 -13.18
N GLY A 35 2.85 43.71 -14.25
CA GLY A 35 1.43 43.43 -14.31
C GLY A 35 1.00 42.48 -13.18
N PRO A 36 -0.30 42.47 -12.82
CA PRO A 36 -0.82 41.53 -11.84
C PRO A 36 -0.58 40.09 -12.30
N ALA A 37 -0.34 39.19 -11.34
CA ALA A 37 -0.26 37.77 -11.64
C ALA A 37 -1.55 37.29 -12.32
N GLY A 38 -1.40 36.38 -13.29
CA GLY A 38 -2.55 35.74 -13.93
C GLY A 38 -3.39 34.93 -12.93
N PRO A 39 -4.63 34.58 -13.28
CA PRO A 39 -5.42 33.66 -12.48
C PRO A 39 -4.71 32.30 -12.35
N PRO A 40 -4.96 31.54 -11.26
CA PRO A 40 -4.52 30.16 -11.15
C PRO A 40 -4.95 29.34 -12.38
N GLY A 41 -4.14 28.35 -12.75
CA GLY A 41 -4.53 27.37 -13.76
C GLY A 41 -5.76 26.57 -13.32
N ALA A 42 -6.43 25.92 -14.27
CA ALA A 42 -7.45 24.93 -13.94
C ALA A 42 -6.82 23.77 -13.16
N ASP A 43 -7.59 23.14 -12.28
CA ASP A 43 -7.19 21.92 -11.61
C ASP A 43 -6.92 20.81 -12.65
N GLY A 44 -6.02 19.88 -12.30
CA GLY A 44 -5.77 18.69 -13.10
C GLY A 44 -7.00 17.79 -13.17
N ALA A 45 -7.04 16.88 -14.15
CA ALA A 45 -8.03 15.82 -14.15
C ALA A 45 -7.82 14.90 -12.94
N ASP A 46 -8.92 14.32 -12.43
CA ASP A 46 -8.85 13.29 -11.41
C ASP A 46 -8.03 12.08 -11.90
N GLY A 47 -7.36 11.40 -10.97
CA GLY A 47 -6.62 10.16 -11.29
C GLY A 47 -7.57 8.99 -11.54
N LEU A 48 -7.06 7.94 -12.20
CA LEU A 48 -7.80 6.68 -12.36
C LEU A 48 -7.95 5.98 -11.01
N SER A 49 -9.16 5.52 -10.72
CA SER A 49 -9.41 4.64 -9.58
C SER A 49 -8.71 3.30 -9.78
N CYS A 50 -8.17 2.71 -8.72
CA CYS A 50 -7.44 1.45 -8.83
C CYS A 50 -8.34 0.22 -9.07
N TRP A 51 -9.66 0.37 -8.87
CA TRP A 51 -10.68 -0.61 -9.22
C TRP A 51 -11.15 -0.47 -10.68
N ASP A 52 -10.87 0.65 -11.36
CA ASP A 52 -11.33 0.95 -12.72
C ASP A 52 -10.45 0.20 -13.73
N LEU A 53 -10.82 -1.05 -14.04
CA LEU A 53 -10.03 -1.97 -14.86
C LEU A 53 -10.18 -1.70 -16.36
N ASN A 54 -11.26 -1.04 -16.76
CA ASN A 54 -11.55 -0.75 -18.15
C ASN A 54 -11.40 0.74 -18.52
N GLU A 55 -10.98 1.58 -17.56
CA GLU A 55 -10.69 3.01 -17.68
C GLU A 55 -11.90 3.86 -18.09
N ASN A 56 -13.12 3.46 -17.72
CA ASN A 56 -14.33 4.19 -18.07
C ASN A 56 -14.81 5.17 -16.97
N GLY A 57 -14.19 5.15 -15.79
CA GLY A 57 -14.55 5.97 -14.63
C GLY A 57 -15.88 5.60 -13.97
N VAL A 58 -16.41 4.40 -14.22
CA VAL A 58 -17.69 3.88 -13.74
C VAL A 58 -17.44 2.60 -12.96
N ALA A 59 -17.98 2.51 -11.76
CA ALA A 59 -17.94 1.29 -10.94
C ALA A 59 -18.78 0.17 -11.57
N ASP A 60 -18.13 -0.79 -12.25
CA ASP A 60 -18.79 -1.85 -13.01
C ASP A 60 -18.90 -3.18 -12.24
N LEU A 61 -20.11 -3.53 -11.80
CA LEU A 61 -20.41 -4.85 -11.22
C LEU A 61 -20.79 -5.89 -12.29
N PRO A 62 -20.32 -7.14 -12.20
CA PRO A 62 -19.43 -7.70 -11.17
C PRO A 62 -17.92 -7.59 -11.51
N ASP A 63 -17.58 -7.01 -12.66
CA ASP A 63 -16.25 -7.14 -13.25
C ASP A 63 -15.15 -6.38 -12.48
N GLU A 64 -15.52 -5.37 -11.68
CA GLU A 64 -14.60 -4.53 -10.89
C GLU A 64 -14.76 -4.71 -9.37
N ASP A 65 -15.65 -5.59 -8.92
CA ASP A 65 -15.76 -6.04 -7.53
C ASP A 65 -14.84 -7.25 -7.31
N ILE A 66 -13.55 -6.95 -7.22
CA ILE A 66 -12.48 -7.95 -7.16
C ILE A 66 -12.50 -8.71 -5.84
N ASN A 67 -13.02 -8.10 -4.78
CA ASN A 67 -13.10 -8.71 -3.46
C ASN A 67 -14.44 -9.46 -3.22
N GLY A 68 -15.45 -9.24 -4.05
CA GLY A 68 -16.72 -9.98 -4.06
C GLY A 68 -17.70 -9.58 -2.95
N ASP A 69 -17.60 -8.38 -2.39
CA ASP A 69 -18.51 -7.89 -1.33
C ASP A 69 -19.74 -7.13 -1.87
N GLY A 70 -19.84 -7.00 -3.20
CA GLY A 70 -20.93 -6.31 -3.88
C GLY A 70 -20.76 -4.79 -3.95
N VAL A 71 -19.59 -4.26 -3.59
CA VAL A 71 -19.27 -2.84 -3.61
C VAL A 71 -17.94 -2.64 -4.34
N VAL A 72 -17.94 -1.77 -5.36
CA VAL A 72 -16.70 -1.37 -6.03
C VAL A 72 -16.10 -0.16 -5.30
N ASP A 73 -15.02 -0.38 -4.55
CA ASP A 73 -14.29 0.65 -3.82
C ASP A 73 -12.76 0.39 -3.72
N THR A 74 -12.06 1.13 -2.85
CA THR A 74 -10.60 1.00 -2.69
C THR A 74 -10.13 -0.37 -2.17
N LEU A 75 -11.02 -1.20 -1.63
CA LEU A 75 -10.74 -2.55 -1.17
C LEU A 75 -10.52 -3.52 -2.35
N ASP A 76 -11.13 -3.27 -3.51
CA ASP A 76 -10.94 -4.06 -4.73
C ASP A 76 -9.55 -3.92 -5.34
N CYS A 77 -8.87 -2.82 -5.03
CA CYS A 77 -7.53 -2.54 -5.52
C CYS A 77 -6.46 -3.46 -4.93
N ASN A 78 -6.71 -3.97 -3.74
CA ASN A 78 -5.86 -4.96 -3.10
C ASN A 78 -6.51 -6.31 -3.29
N ALA A 79 -6.41 -6.82 -4.52
CA ALA A 79 -6.78 -8.19 -4.88
C ALA A 79 -5.91 -9.19 -4.11
N ALA A 80 -6.10 -9.30 -2.79
CA ALA A 80 -5.77 -10.47 -2.02
C ALA A 80 -6.68 -11.60 -2.53
N VAL A 81 -6.36 -12.07 -3.73
CA VAL A 81 -6.77 -13.32 -4.36
C VAL A 81 -8.20 -13.71 -4.00
N GLY A 82 -9.21 -13.09 -4.61
CA GLY A 82 -10.59 -13.60 -4.58
C GLY A 82 -11.30 -13.61 -3.22
N GLY A 83 -11.42 -12.45 -2.56
CA GLY A 83 -12.37 -12.28 -1.46
C GLY A 83 -12.07 -13.00 -0.15
N ILE A 84 -10.82 -13.32 0.14
CA ILE A 84 -10.48 -14.18 1.29
C ILE A 84 -9.54 -13.49 2.28
N THR A 85 -10.03 -12.40 2.87
CA THR A 85 -9.45 -11.84 4.11
C THR A 85 -9.95 -12.58 5.36
N GLN A 86 -10.95 -13.47 5.22
CA GLN A 86 -11.51 -14.23 6.35
C GLN A 86 -11.44 -15.73 6.09
N ALA A 87 -10.64 -16.42 6.90
CA ALA A 87 -10.42 -17.88 6.78
C ALA A 87 -11.73 -18.69 6.84
N ALA A 88 -12.75 -18.20 7.55
CA ALA A 88 -14.06 -18.84 7.61
C ALA A 88 -14.82 -18.77 6.27
N THR A 89 -14.73 -17.63 5.57
CA THR A 89 -15.32 -17.47 4.24
C THR A 89 -14.63 -18.38 3.22
N LEU A 90 -13.29 -18.45 3.23
CA LEU A 90 -12.52 -19.37 2.38
C LEU A 90 -12.87 -20.83 2.63
N HIS A 91 -12.98 -21.24 3.89
CA HIS A 91 -13.37 -22.61 4.22
C HIS A 91 -14.75 -22.95 3.65
N GLY A 92 -15.73 -22.07 3.87
CA GLY A 92 -17.09 -22.28 3.39
C GLY A 92 -17.19 -22.34 1.87
N SER A 93 -16.54 -21.42 1.17
CA SER A 93 -16.57 -21.35 -0.30
C SER A 93 -15.85 -22.53 -0.95
N TRP A 94 -14.70 -22.95 -0.43
CA TRP A 94 -13.96 -24.09 -0.97
C TRP A 94 -14.79 -25.38 -0.93
N PHE A 95 -15.46 -25.66 0.19
CA PHE A 95 -16.33 -26.84 0.33
C PHE A 95 -17.71 -26.70 -0.34
N ALA A 96 -18.05 -25.52 -0.87
CA ALA A 96 -19.22 -25.36 -1.72
C ALA A 96 -18.98 -25.90 -3.14
N GLU A 97 -17.71 -25.94 -3.57
CA GLU A 97 -17.28 -26.35 -4.91
C GLU A 97 -16.51 -27.68 -4.93
N ASN A 98 -16.06 -28.16 -3.76
CA ASN A 98 -15.25 -29.36 -3.63
C ASN A 98 -15.87 -30.33 -2.60
N ASP A 99 -16.00 -31.60 -2.99
CA ASP A 99 -16.48 -32.64 -2.10
C ASP A 99 -15.46 -32.94 -0.99
N TYR A 100 -15.95 -33.22 0.21
CA TYR A 100 -15.13 -33.77 1.28
C TYR A 100 -14.88 -35.26 1.01
N THR A 101 -13.65 -35.60 0.65
CA THR A 101 -13.24 -36.98 0.34
C THR A 101 -12.43 -37.63 1.47
N GLY A 102 -12.02 -36.83 2.45
CA GLY A 102 -11.20 -37.29 3.55
C GLY A 102 -10.28 -36.20 4.08
N THR A 103 -9.24 -36.61 4.82
CA THR A 103 -8.28 -35.67 5.40
C THR A 103 -7.51 -34.91 4.32
N GLU A 104 -7.32 -35.51 3.13
CA GLU A 104 -6.66 -34.89 1.98
C GLU A 104 -7.35 -33.62 1.49
N SER A 105 -8.67 -33.49 1.65
CA SER A 105 -9.40 -32.25 1.34
C SER A 105 -8.85 -31.09 2.19
N CYS A 106 -8.58 -31.34 3.47
CA CYS A 106 -7.99 -30.37 4.38
C CYS A 106 -6.51 -30.13 4.08
N LEU A 107 -5.75 -31.20 3.82
CA LEU A 107 -4.30 -31.13 3.59
C LEU A 107 -3.92 -30.45 2.28
N SER A 108 -4.87 -30.27 1.36
CA SER A 108 -4.68 -29.48 0.14
C SER A 108 -4.16 -28.06 0.43
N CYS A 109 -4.53 -27.47 1.57
CA CYS A 109 -4.05 -26.17 2.05
C CYS A 109 -3.35 -26.26 3.41
N HIS A 110 -3.74 -27.20 4.27
CA HIS A 110 -3.24 -27.34 5.65
C HIS A 110 -2.21 -28.46 5.83
N GLY A 111 -1.40 -28.76 4.81
CA GLY A 111 -0.34 -29.77 4.86
C GLY A 111 0.58 -29.63 6.09
N PRO A 112 1.23 -28.46 6.32
CA PRO A 112 2.12 -28.26 7.47
C PRO A 112 1.41 -28.40 8.82
N ILE A 113 0.15 -27.98 8.93
CA ILE A 113 -0.65 -28.17 10.16
C ILE A 113 -0.92 -29.66 10.37
N GLY A 114 -1.19 -30.40 9.29
CA GLY A 114 -1.27 -31.85 9.31
C GLY A 114 0.00 -32.47 9.88
N ASP A 115 1.16 -32.08 9.37
CA ASP A 115 2.46 -32.55 9.86
C ASP A 115 2.69 -32.22 11.34
N GLU A 116 2.34 -31.00 11.77
CA GLU A 116 2.40 -30.60 13.18
C GLU A 116 1.49 -31.45 14.06
N MET A 117 0.27 -31.76 13.61
CA MET A 117 -0.68 -32.58 14.35
C MET A 117 -0.15 -33.99 14.62
N LEU A 118 0.58 -34.58 13.67
CA LEU A 118 1.21 -35.90 13.82
C LEU A 118 2.27 -35.91 14.94
N GLU A 119 2.85 -34.76 15.24
CA GLU A 119 3.86 -34.63 16.30
C GLU A 119 3.26 -34.44 17.71
N THR A 120 1.94 -34.23 17.80
CA THR A 120 1.25 -33.94 19.07
C THR A 120 0.87 -35.19 19.88
N ALA A 121 0.58 -34.97 21.16
CA ALA A 121 0.01 -35.98 22.04
C ALA A 121 -1.38 -36.48 21.63
N HIS A 122 -2.14 -35.67 20.86
CA HIS A 122 -3.44 -36.08 20.35
C HIS A 122 -3.33 -37.17 19.29
N PHE A 123 -2.25 -37.15 18.50
CA PHE A 123 -2.00 -38.17 17.48
C PHE A 123 -1.21 -39.35 18.05
N LYS A 124 -0.09 -39.09 18.73
CA LYS A 124 0.78 -40.15 19.28
C LYS A 124 0.21 -40.87 20.49
N TRP A 125 -0.81 -40.28 21.12
CA TRP A 125 -1.39 -40.74 22.39
C TRP A 125 -0.40 -40.76 23.56
N GLU A 126 0.62 -39.92 23.50
CA GLU A 126 1.65 -39.74 24.52
C GLU A 126 2.12 -38.29 24.58
N GLY A 127 2.53 -37.84 25.75
CA GLY A 127 3.14 -36.53 25.93
C GLY A 127 3.72 -36.38 27.32
N LEU A 128 4.12 -35.16 27.66
CA LEU A 128 4.71 -34.88 28.96
C LEU A 128 3.70 -35.16 30.10
N ALA A 129 3.99 -36.16 30.90
CA ALA A 129 3.23 -36.51 32.09
C ALA A 129 3.52 -35.51 33.20
N SER A 130 2.68 -34.47 33.35
CA SER A 130 2.87 -33.46 34.39
C SER A 130 2.22 -33.81 35.73
N ASN A 131 1.19 -34.65 35.71
CA ASN A 131 0.32 -34.92 36.87
C ASN A 131 0.09 -36.42 37.09
N ILE A 132 1.03 -37.26 36.68
CA ILE A 132 0.97 -38.71 36.87
C ILE A 132 2.01 -39.09 37.91
N ALA A 133 1.53 -39.53 39.07
CA ALA A 133 2.37 -39.90 40.20
C ALA A 133 3.40 -40.97 39.81
N GLY A 134 4.68 -40.67 40.00
CA GLY A 134 5.79 -41.58 39.70
C GLY A 134 6.31 -41.53 38.27
N TYR A 135 5.72 -40.68 37.43
CA TYR A 135 6.07 -40.49 36.02
C TYR A 135 6.18 -39.01 35.65
N GLU A 136 6.30 -38.13 36.65
CA GLU A 136 6.36 -36.69 36.42
C GLU A 136 7.57 -36.29 35.57
N GLY A 137 7.30 -35.65 34.44
CA GLY A 137 8.34 -35.20 33.50
C GLY A 137 8.77 -36.24 32.47
N GLU A 138 8.19 -37.45 32.50
CA GLU A 138 8.40 -38.49 31.49
C GLU A 138 7.33 -38.39 30.38
N ASN A 139 7.57 -39.02 29.23
CA ASN A 139 6.58 -39.11 28.17
C ASN A 139 5.73 -40.37 28.36
N HIS A 140 4.48 -40.17 28.73
CA HIS A 140 3.48 -41.24 28.89
C HIS A 140 2.13 -40.77 28.37
N GLY A 141 1.23 -41.72 28.10
CA GLY A 141 -0.13 -41.36 27.74
C GLY A 141 -1.05 -42.55 27.57
N LYS A 142 -2.10 -42.35 26.76
CA LYS A 142 -3.12 -43.37 26.56
C LYS A 142 -2.55 -44.65 25.91
N ASN A 143 -1.42 -44.55 25.23
CA ASN A 143 -0.76 -45.70 24.59
C ASN A 143 -0.06 -46.66 25.57
N ASP A 144 0.32 -46.23 26.77
CA ASP A 144 1.10 -47.03 27.73
C ASP A 144 0.62 -46.97 29.20
N ILE A 145 -0.39 -46.15 29.51
CA ILE A 145 -0.98 -46.05 30.85
C ILE A 145 -2.11 -47.07 31.05
N ILE A 146 -2.08 -47.74 32.20
CA ILE A 146 -3.15 -48.63 32.67
C ILE A 146 -4.09 -47.86 33.61
N ASN A 147 -5.40 -48.04 33.43
CA ASN A 147 -6.42 -47.49 34.33
C ASN A 147 -7.40 -48.56 34.84
N ASN A 148 -8.35 -48.17 35.67
CA ASN A 148 -9.35 -49.07 36.26
C ASN A 148 -10.72 -49.01 35.54
N PHE A 149 -10.78 -48.43 34.35
CA PHE A 149 -11.96 -48.43 33.48
C PHE A 149 -11.84 -49.54 32.44
N CYS A 150 -11.20 -49.27 31.31
CA CYS A 150 -11.01 -50.23 30.22
C CYS A 150 -9.65 -50.92 30.27
N ILE A 151 -8.95 -50.86 31.41
CA ILE A 151 -7.63 -51.43 31.67
C ILE A 151 -6.54 -50.81 30.79
N ALA A 152 -6.49 -51.12 29.49
CA ALA A 152 -5.47 -50.63 28.58
C ALA A 152 -5.95 -50.62 27.12
N VAL A 153 -5.31 -49.79 26.29
CA VAL A 153 -5.57 -49.74 24.85
C VAL A 153 -5.14 -51.02 24.11
N PRO A 154 -3.95 -51.59 24.35
CA PRO A 154 -3.50 -52.73 23.57
C PRO A 154 -4.52 -53.87 23.56
N SER A 155 -4.78 -54.46 22.39
CA SER A 155 -5.80 -55.48 22.11
C SER A 155 -7.27 -55.02 22.14
N ASN A 156 -7.53 -53.74 22.36
CA ASN A 156 -8.86 -53.13 22.36
C ASN A 156 -8.94 -51.92 21.40
N GLU A 157 -8.07 -51.86 20.39
CA GLU A 157 -8.07 -50.84 19.35
C GLU A 157 -9.29 -51.01 18.44
N GLY A 158 -10.10 -49.96 18.28
CA GLY A 158 -11.32 -49.96 17.49
C GLY A 158 -11.47 -48.70 16.65
#